data_AF-A0A7C7Y436-F1
#
_entry.id   AF-A0A7C7Y436-F1
#
_cell.length_a   1.000
_cell.length_b   1.000
_cell.length_c   1.000
_cell.angle_alpha   90.00
_cell.angle_beta   90.00
_cell.angle_gamma   90.00
#
_symmetry.space_group_name_H-M   'P 1'
#
loop_
_entity.id
_entity.type
_entity.pdbx_description
1 polymer ?
#
loop_
_entity_poly.entity_id
_entity_poly.type
_entity_poly.pdbx_seq_one_letter_code
_entity_poly.pdbx_strand_id
1 'polypeptide(L)'
;MSEHLVSVVQKTQLILPIRGLTDKLMIGGAQMNSLSVRSQVAVSLLMLCISWTGPDASSAATEIENIPRTPHLAPLGTPPADLAAAIIRAGHSLNWQVMGDAPGRIVLKLFIRSHSATVAVGYDPEAYWIDYMNSSNLGYRTVDERRRHASSRLPAPKRPSIHRNYNRWVNDLSSKIALSLMTPPRAVLLKPAPSDQLILIAEELERLDALRVRGILTQEEFDGQKSKLLAR
;
A
#
# COMPACT_ATOMS: atom_id res chain seq x y z
N MET A 1 -42.92 -52.71 -17.78
CA MET A 1 -43.91 -53.55 -18.49
C MET A 1 -45.24 -52.82 -18.37
N SER A 2 -45.48 -51.75 -19.13
CA SER A 2 -45.88 -51.66 -20.56
C SER A 2 -47.40 -51.71 -20.74
N GLU A 3 -47.90 -50.69 -21.48
CA GLU A 3 -49.15 -50.63 -22.28
C GLU A 3 -50.40 -50.03 -21.56
N HIS A 4 -51.26 -49.16 -22.13
CA HIS A 4 -51.31 -48.36 -23.37
C HIS A 4 -52.59 -47.45 -23.33
N LEU A 5 -52.59 -46.35 -24.11
CA LEU A 5 -53.73 -45.63 -24.76
C LEU A 5 -54.62 -44.58 -24.05
N VAL A 6 -54.31 -43.30 -24.36
CA VAL A 6 -55.08 -42.31 -25.17
C VAL A 6 -56.61 -42.25 -25.05
N SER A 7 -57.14 -41.06 -24.73
CA SER A 7 -58.51 -40.62 -25.04
C SER A 7 -58.49 -39.28 -25.80
N VAL A 8 -59.28 -39.26 -26.89
CA VAL A 8 -59.54 -38.19 -27.85
C VAL A 8 -61.03 -37.87 -27.76
N VAL A 9 -61.42 -36.60 -27.55
CA VAL A 9 -62.72 -36.00 -27.98
C VAL A 9 -62.52 -34.48 -28.07
N GLN A 10 -62.33 -33.90 -29.26
CA GLN A 10 -63.30 -33.14 -30.10
C GLN A 10 -63.98 -31.95 -29.39
N LYS A 11 -63.78 -30.68 -29.81
CA LYS A 11 -64.17 -29.97 -31.07
C LYS A 11 -65.38 -29.07 -30.76
N THR A 12 -65.26 -27.75 -30.94
CA THR A 12 -66.25 -26.87 -31.62
C THR A 12 -65.67 -25.46 -31.78
N GLN A 13 -65.56 -25.04 -33.04
CA GLN A 13 -65.29 -23.69 -33.54
C GLN A 13 -66.62 -23.06 -33.98
N LEU A 14 -66.82 -21.75 -33.80
CA LEU A 14 -67.73 -20.90 -34.60
C LEU A 14 -67.44 -19.43 -34.23
N ILE A 15 -66.68 -18.68 -35.05
CA ILE A 15 -67.07 -17.88 -36.24
C ILE A 15 -67.87 -16.61 -35.86
N LEU A 16 -67.26 -15.45 -36.18
CA LEU A 16 -67.72 -14.04 -36.21
C LEU A 16 -68.89 -13.86 -37.24
N PRO A 17 -69.34 -12.65 -37.73
CA PRO A 17 -68.96 -11.24 -37.50
C PRO A 17 -70.15 -10.20 -37.55
N ILE A 18 -69.83 -8.89 -37.65
CA ILE A 18 -70.45 -7.83 -38.50
C ILE A 18 -71.19 -6.62 -37.84
N ARG A 19 -70.55 -5.44 -38.03
CA ARG A 19 -70.98 -4.06 -38.41
C ARG A 19 -72.02 -3.19 -37.64
N GLY A 20 -71.63 -1.91 -37.52
CA GLY A 20 -72.40 -0.70 -37.90
C GLY A 20 -73.12 0.03 -36.76
N LEU A 21 -73.42 1.33 -36.76
CA LEU A 21 -73.06 2.56 -37.50
C LEU A 21 -73.91 3.70 -36.83
N THR A 22 -73.42 4.96 -36.80
CA THR A 22 -74.15 6.25 -36.54
C THR A 22 -74.77 6.48 -35.14
N ASP A 23 -74.93 7.67 -34.56
CA ASP A 23 -74.75 9.07 -34.98
C ASP A 23 -74.74 10.03 -33.76
N LYS A 24 -74.15 11.22 -33.96
CA LYS A 24 -74.33 12.55 -33.31
C LYS A 24 -75.12 12.72 -31.99
N LEU A 25 -74.52 13.48 -31.05
CA LEU A 25 -75.05 14.81 -30.62
C LEU A 25 -73.98 15.64 -29.87
N MET A 26 -73.77 16.87 -30.36
CA MET A 26 -73.00 17.96 -29.72
C MET A 26 -73.92 18.78 -28.82
N ILE A 27 -73.40 19.40 -27.74
CA ILE A 27 -73.61 20.81 -27.32
C ILE A 27 -72.83 21.11 -26.02
N GLY A 28 -72.10 22.26 -26.03
CA GLY A 28 -71.60 22.99 -24.87
C GLY A 28 -70.15 22.66 -24.50
N GLY A 29 -69.15 23.53 -24.55
CA GLY A 29 -69.11 24.98 -24.64
C GLY A 29 -67.93 25.42 -23.77
N ALA A 30 -66.76 25.65 -24.37
CA ALA A 30 -65.63 26.30 -23.70
C ALA A 30 -64.79 27.04 -24.74
N GLN A 31 -64.66 28.34 -24.53
CA GLN A 31 -64.01 29.30 -25.43
C GLN A 31 -62.55 28.96 -25.73
N MET A 32 -62.22 29.13 -27.01
CA MET A 32 -60.88 29.12 -27.57
C MET A 32 -60.19 30.46 -27.26
N ASN A 33 -59.03 30.41 -26.59
CA ASN A 33 -58.04 31.47 -26.68
C ASN A 33 -57.05 31.12 -27.79
N SER A 34 -56.81 32.12 -28.64
CA SER A 34 -56.16 32.09 -29.95
C SER A 34 -54.72 31.55 -29.96
N LEU A 35 -54.49 30.53 -30.79
CA LEU A 35 -53.17 30.14 -31.27
C LEU A 35 -52.79 31.02 -32.48
N SER A 36 -51.63 31.68 -32.40
CA SER A 36 -50.95 32.21 -33.59
C SER A 36 -50.10 31.09 -34.20
N VAL A 37 -50.44 30.72 -35.42
CA VAL A 37 -49.85 29.65 -36.23
C VAL A 37 -48.92 30.26 -37.27
N ARG A 38 -47.60 30.03 -37.19
CA ARG A 38 -46.61 29.96 -38.29
C ARG A 38 -45.35 29.28 -37.71
N SER A 39 -44.69 28.25 -38.23
CA SER A 39 -44.77 27.43 -39.43
C SER A 39 -43.89 26.18 -39.16
N GLN A 40 -44.30 25.00 -39.65
CA GLN A 40 -43.69 23.68 -39.40
C GLN A 40 -42.32 23.51 -40.07
N VAL A 41 -41.34 22.84 -39.42
CA VAL A 41 -40.41 21.89 -40.07
C VAL A 41 -39.91 20.83 -39.04
N ALA A 42 -40.18 19.57 -39.38
CA ALA A 42 -39.43 18.33 -39.10
C ALA A 42 -38.75 18.04 -37.75
N VAL A 43 -39.20 16.90 -37.21
CA VAL A 43 -38.54 15.88 -36.37
C VAL A 43 -37.02 15.74 -36.55
N SER A 44 -36.34 15.47 -35.41
CA SER A 44 -34.96 14.99 -35.20
C SER A 44 -33.83 16.04 -35.12
N LEU A 45 -33.25 16.24 -33.93
CA LEU A 45 -31.88 15.77 -33.61
C LEU A 45 -31.48 16.14 -32.17
N LEU A 46 -31.17 15.09 -31.40
CA LEU A 46 -30.03 14.97 -30.49
C LEU A 46 -29.77 16.09 -29.47
N MET A 47 -30.34 15.91 -28.27
CA MET A 47 -29.82 16.48 -27.02
C MET A 47 -28.39 15.97 -26.80
N LEU A 48 -27.40 16.76 -27.23
CA LEU A 48 -25.99 16.57 -26.91
C LEU A 48 -25.76 16.94 -25.43
N CYS A 49 -26.16 16.05 -24.52
CA CYS A 49 -25.60 16.06 -23.18
C CYS A 49 -24.12 15.67 -23.32
N ILE A 50 -23.23 16.67 -23.32
CA ILE A 50 -21.81 16.45 -23.11
C ILE A 50 -21.68 15.96 -21.68
N SER A 51 -21.88 14.66 -21.51
CA SER A 51 -21.43 13.95 -20.32
C SER A 51 -19.93 14.00 -20.40
N TRP A 52 -19.34 14.94 -19.67
CA TRP A 52 -17.90 14.91 -19.42
C TRP A 52 -17.65 13.70 -18.52
N THR A 53 -17.60 12.52 -19.12
CA THR A 53 -16.92 11.38 -18.52
C THR A 53 -15.45 11.73 -18.64
N GLY A 54 -14.95 12.53 -17.70
CA GLY A 54 -13.53 12.48 -17.38
C GLY A 54 -13.21 11.01 -17.12
N PRO A 55 -12.04 10.50 -17.54
CA PRO A 55 -11.63 9.18 -17.11
C PRO A 55 -11.68 9.20 -15.59
N ASP A 56 -12.63 8.48 -14.99
CA ASP A 56 -12.45 7.97 -13.65
C ASP A 56 -11.06 7.37 -13.69
N ALA A 57 -10.12 7.96 -12.95
CA ALA A 57 -8.83 7.36 -12.68
C ALA A 57 -9.14 6.12 -11.84
N SER A 58 -9.64 5.09 -12.53
CA SER A 58 -9.92 3.77 -12.02
C SER A 58 -8.63 3.38 -11.36
N SER A 59 -8.68 3.33 -10.04
CA SER A 59 -7.57 2.86 -9.24
C SER A 59 -7.49 1.37 -9.48
N ALA A 60 -6.88 1.00 -10.62
CA ALA A 60 -6.68 -0.37 -11.01
C ALA A 60 -5.91 -1.04 -9.86
N ALA A 61 -6.57 -2.01 -9.22
CA ALA A 61 -5.93 -2.83 -8.21
C ALA A 61 -4.76 -3.55 -8.89
N THR A 62 -3.55 -3.26 -8.44
CA THR A 62 -2.33 -3.91 -8.90
C THR A 62 -2.10 -5.18 -8.08
N GLU A 63 -1.24 -6.07 -8.57
CA GLU A 63 -0.76 -7.18 -7.75
C GLU A 63 -0.04 -6.63 -6.51
N ILE A 64 -0.16 -7.34 -5.39
CA ILE A 64 0.61 -7.02 -4.18
C ILE A 64 2.07 -7.27 -4.50
N GLU A 65 2.86 -6.21 -4.47
CA GLU A 65 4.30 -6.32 -4.46
C GLU A 65 4.71 -6.53 -3.00
N ASN A 66 4.80 -7.79 -2.59
CA ASN A 66 5.63 -8.11 -1.46
C ASN A 66 7.07 -7.88 -1.91
N ILE A 67 7.86 -7.19 -1.10
CA ILE A 67 9.28 -7.06 -1.38
C ILE A 67 9.95 -8.34 -0.87
N PRO A 68 10.37 -9.26 -1.76
CA PRO A 68 11.01 -10.50 -1.35
C PRO A 68 12.37 -10.22 -0.71
N ARG A 69 12.90 -11.20 0.04
CA ARG A 69 14.21 -11.14 0.72
C ARG A 69 15.38 -10.64 -0.15
N THR A 70 15.29 -10.78 -1.46
CA THR A 70 16.37 -10.49 -2.41
C THR A 70 15.93 -9.34 -3.30
N PRO A 71 16.44 -8.09 -3.10
CA PRO A 71 17.88 -7.79 -3.05
C PRO A 71 18.28 -6.75 -1.97
N HIS A 72 17.76 -6.85 -0.75
CA HIS A 72 18.01 -5.83 0.30
C HIS A 72 19.10 -6.26 1.28
N LEU A 73 20.34 -6.30 0.77
CA LEU A 73 21.51 -6.63 1.57
C LEU A 73 21.85 -5.47 2.52
N ALA A 74 22.09 -5.81 3.78
CA ALA A 74 22.76 -4.91 4.70
C ALA A 74 24.26 -4.87 4.36
N PRO A 75 24.97 -3.75 4.60
CA PRO A 75 26.43 -3.74 4.54
C PRO A 75 27.01 -4.87 5.41
N LEU A 76 28.06 -5.52 4.91
CA LEU A 76 28.66 -6.68 5.60
C LEU A 76 29.09 -6.29 7.02
N GLY A 77 28.68 -7.08 8.01
CA GLY A 77 29.00 -6.84 9.42
C GLY A 77 28.09 -5.84 10.13
N THR A 78 26.97 -5.42 9.53
CA THR A 78 25.98 -4.56 10.20
C THR A 78 25.43 -5.27 11.44
N PRO A 79 25.58 -4.70 12.65
CA PRO A 79 24.97 -5.26 13.86
C PRO A 79 23.44 -5.28 13.73
N PRO A 80 22.74 -6.33 14.22
CA PRO A 80 21.27 -6.38 14.18
C PRO A 80 20.58 -5.16 14.81
N ALA A 81 21.22 -4.55 15.82
CA ALA A 81 20.73 -3.32 16.45
C ALA A 81 20.77 -2.10 15.51
N ASP A 82 21.79 -1.99 14.67
CA ASP A 82 21.91 -0.89 13.70
C ASP A 82 20.90 -1.04 12.56
N LEU A 83 20.62 -2.27 12.14
CA LEU A 83 19.58 -2.59 11.17
C LEU A 83 18.18 -2.27 11.72
N ALA A 84 17.88 -2.70 12.95
CA ALA A 84 16.64 -2.35 13.65
C ALA A 84 16.48 -0.82 13.76
N ALA A 85 17.54 -0.12 14.17
CA ALA A 85 17.53 1.33 14.28
C ALA A 85 17.35 2.02 12.92
N ALA A 86 17.94 1.49 11.84
CA ALA A 86 17.76 2.00 10.49
C ALA A 86 16.32 1.84 10.01
N ILE A 87 15.68 0.70 10.30
CA ILE A 87 14.27 0.44 9.99
C ILE A 87 13.37 1.45 10.71
N ILE A 88 13.60 1.65 12.01
CA ILE A 88 12.83 2.60 12.83
C ILE A 88 13.01 4.04 12.30
N ARG A 89 14.24 4.47 12.01
CA ARG A 89 14.52 5.80 11.44
C ARG A 89 13.82 6.00 10.09
N ALA A 90 13.92 5.02 9.21
CA ALA A 90 13.28 5.07 7.90
C ALA A 90 11.75 5.18 8.03
N GLY A 91 11.16 4.33 8.88
CA GLY A 91 9.74 4.36 9.19
C GLY A 91 9.28 5.73 9.68
N HIS A 92 9.92 6.28 10.71
CA HIS A 92 9.58 7.60 11.24
C HIS A 92 9.67 8.71 10.20
N SER A 93 10.70 8.71 9.36
CA SER A 93 10.89 9.74 8.32
C SER A 93 9.82 9.72 7.23
N LEU A 94 9.10 8.60 7.09
CA LEU A 94 8.01 8.39 6.14
C LEU A 94 6.64 8.30 6.85
N ASN A 95 6.57 8.73 8.11
CA ASN A 95 5.36 8.73 8.94
C ASN A 95 4.77 7.34 9.20
N TRP A 96 5.57 6.28 9.10
CA TRP A 96 5.21 4.97 9.63
C TRP A 96 5.39 4.98 11.15
N GLN A 97 4.39 4.45 11.84
CA GLN A 97 4.36 4.31 13.30
C GLN A 97 4.84 2.91 13.67
N VAL A 98 5.73 2.82 14.65
CA VAL A 98 6.16 1.53 15.22
C VAL A 98 5.04 1.00 16.12
N MET A 99 4.51 -0.17 15.75
CA MET A 99 3.45 -0.86 16.51
C MET A 99 4.02 -1.97 17.39
N GLY A 100 5.21 -2.46 17.07
CA GLY A 100 5.90 -3.49 17.83
C GLY A 100 7.36 -3.62 17.39
N ASP A 101 8.22 -3.90 18.35
CA ASP A 101 9.66 -4.07 18.17
C ASP A 101 10.07 -5.36 18.89
N ALA A 102 10.45 -6.37 18.11
CA ALA A 102 10.94 -7.65 18.59
C ALA A 102 12.24 -8.02 17.86
N PRO A 103 13.12 -8.81 18.47
CA PRO A 103 14.35 -9.25 17.80
C PRO A 103 14.05 -9.89 16.43
N GLY A 104 14.64 -9.32 15.38
CA GLY A 104 14.48 -9.79 13.99
C GLY A 104 13.16 -9.40 13.33
N ARG A 105 12.30 -8.61 13.99
CA ARG A 105 11.00 -8.20 13.44
C ARG A 105 10.48 -6.88 14.03
N ILE A 106 10.21 -5.91 13.16
CA ILE A 106 9.57 -4.65 13.51
C ILE A 106 8.22 -4.54 12.79
N VAL A 107 7.15 -4.20 13.49
CA VAL A 107 5.82 -3.97 12.90
C VAL A 107 5.59 -2.48 12.72
N LEU A 108 5.29 -2.07 11.49
CA LEU A 108 5.07 -0.68 11.12
C LEU A 108 3.66 -0.47 10.59
N LYS A 109 3.05 0.67 10.94
CA LYS A 109 1.73 1.08 10.44
C LYS A 109 1.77 2.48 9.83
N LEU A 110 1.28 2.60 8.60
CA LEU A 110 1.06 3.87 7.93
C LEU A 110 -0.42 4.20 7.92
N PHE A 111 -0.76 5.45 8.20
CA PHE A 111 -2.11 5.99 8.07
C PHE A 111 -2.04 7.33 7.32
N ILE A 112 -2.66 7.41 6.15
CA ILE A 112 -2.72 8.62 5.33
C ILE A 112 -4.18 8.86 4.92
N ARG A 113 -4.74 9.98 5.40
CA ARG A 113 -6.14 10.38 5.18
C ARG A 113 -7.13 9.30 5.64
N SER A 114 -7.59 8.45 4.74
CA SER A 114 -8.55 7.37 5.02
C SER A 114 -7.99 5.99 4.67
N HIS A 115 -6.71 5.89 4.32
CA HIS A 115 -6.06 4.64 3.95
C HIS A 115 -5.05 4.23 5.01
N SER A 116 -4.97 2.94 5.30
CA SER A 116 -3.97 2.41 6.22
C SER A 116 -3.34 1.12 5.73
N ALA A 117 -2.04 0.95 6.00
CA ALA A 117 -1.31 -0.28 5.77
C ALA A 117 -0.52 -0.66 7.02
N THR A 118 -0.41 -1.95 7.30
CA THR A 118 0.45 -2.51 8.34
C THR A 118 1.34 -3.56 7.71
N VAL A 119 2.63 -3.47 7.99
CA VAL A 119 3.67 -4.36 7.47
C VAL A 119 4.53 -4.89 8.60
N ALA A 120 5.09 -6.08 8.42
CA ALA A 120 6.17 -6.60 9.24
C ALA A 120 7.47 -6.48 8.45
N VAL A 121 8.44 -5.78 9.02
CA VAL A 121 9.81 -5.73 8.52
C VAL A 121 10.61 -6.77 9.27
N GLY A 122 10.92 -7.89 8.61
CA GLY A 122 11.81 -8.89 9.15
C GLY A 122 13.26 -8.57 8.80
N TYR A 123 14.19 -8.92 9.69
CA TYR A 123 15.60 -8.62 9.48
C TYR A 123 16.53 -9.64 10.15
N ASP A 124 17.69 -9.85 9.53
CA ASP A 124 18.80 -10.64 10.03
C ASP A 124 20.13 -9.91 9.72
N PRO A 125 21.31 -10.39 10.16
CA PRO A 125 22.57 -9.70 9.91
C PRO A 125 22.92 -9.48 8.43
N GLU A 126 22.27 -10.21 7.51
CA GLU A 126 22.59 -10.19 6.08
C GLU A 126 21.58 -9.35 5.27
N ALA A 127 20.31 -9.38 5.64
CA ALA A 127 19.23 -8.79 4.86
C ALA A 127 18.01 -8.38 5.69
N TYR A 128 17.11 -7.63 5.03
CA TYR A 128 15.77 -7.37 5.53
C TYR A 128 14.71 -7.63 4.45
N TRP A 129 13.46 -7.82 4.86
CA TRP A 129 12.31 -8.00 3.96
C TRP A 129 11.06 -7.34 4.55
N ILE A 130 10.07 -7.06 3.70
CA ILE A 130 8.83 -6.39 4.11
C ILE A 130 7.62 -7.23 3.71
N ASP A 131 6.94 -7.77 4.72
CA ASP A 131 5.74 -8.58 4.57
C ASP A 131 4.48 -7.75 4.80
N TYR A 132 3.51 -7.89 3.90
CA TYR A 132 2.16 -7.38 4.13
C TYR A 132 1.52 -8.05 5.36
N MET A 133 0.91 -7.26 6.26
CA MET A 133 0.09 -7.81 7.36
C MET A 133 -1.40 -7.48 7.19
N ASN A 134 -1.74 -6.21 7.04
CA ASN A 134 -3.14 -5.76 6.98
C ASN A 134 -3.27 -4.41 6.26
N SER A 135 -4.47 -4.09 5.77
CA SER A 135 -4.80 -2.77 5.24
C SER A 135 -6.27 -2.41 5.39
N SER A 136 -6.55 -1.11 5.37
CA SER A 136 -7.91 -0.57 5.31
C SER A 136 -8.00 0.43 4.16
N ASN A 137 -9.13 0.41 3.45
CA ASN A 137 -9.40 1.28 2.30
C ASN A 137 -8.35 1.18 1.17
N LEU A 138 -7.75 0.00 1.00
CA LEU A 138 -6.81 -0.30 -0.09
C LEU A 138 -7.32 -1.40 -1.04
N GLY A 139 -8.57 -1.85 -0.85
CA GLY A 139 -9.19 -2.84 -1.71
C GLY A 139 -8.38 -4.14 -1.81
N TYR A 140 -7.80 -4.59 -0.69
CA TYR A 140 -7.15 -5.91 -0.63
C TYR A 140 -8.19 -6.97 -0.97
N ARG A 141 -7.94 -7.74 -2.03
CA ARG A 141 -8.81 -8.84 -2.45
C ARG A 141 -7.98 -10.09 -2.63
N THR A 142 -8.43 -11.18 -2.02
CA THR A 142 -7.92 -12.52 -2.29
C THR A 142 -8.57 -13.07 -3.55
N VAL A 143 -7.95 -14.09 -4.15
CA VAL A 143 -8.33 -14.62 -5.46
C VAL A 143 -9.75 -15.21 -5.48
N ASP A 144 -10.26 -15.67 -4.34
CA ASP A 144 -11.60 -16.27 -4.25
C ASP A 144 -12.71 -15.24 -4.44
N GLU A 145 -12.46 -13.95 -4.14
CA GLU A 145 -13.46 -12.87 -4.31
C GLU A 145 -13.67 -12.46 -5.78
N ARG A 146 -12.68 -12.70 -6.66
CA ARG A 146 -12.77 -12.36 -8.10
C ARG A 146 -13.67 -13.33 -8.89
N ARG A 147 -14.01 -14.51 -8.34
CA ARG A 147 -14.75 -15.57 -9.04
C ARG A 147 -16.25 -15.32 -9.26
N ARG A 148 -16.77 -14.11 -9.01
CA ARG A 148 -18.16 -13.79 -9.39
C ARG A 148 -18.34 -13.50 -10.89
N HIS A 149 -17.28 -13.21 -11.64
CA HIS A 149 -17.38 -12.86 -13.06
C HIS A 149 -16.13 -13.23 -13.87
N ALA A 150 -15.98 -14.46 -14.38
CA ALA A 150 -15.11 -14.71 -15.55
C ALA A 150 -15.28 -16.13 -16.13
N SER A 151 -15.60 -16.18 -17.43
CA SER A 151 -15.81 -17.34 -18.28
C SER A 151 -14.51 -17.91 -18.90
N SER A 152 -13.44 -18.09 -18.12
CA SER A 152 -12.14 -18.57 -18.62
C SER A 152 -11.79 -19.97 -18.10
N ARG A 153 -11.36 -20.88 -18.98
CA ARG A 153 -11.12 -22.32 -18.73
C ARG A 153 -9.70 -22.70 -18.32
N LEU A 154 -8.80 -21.76 -18.02
CA LEU A 154 -7.44 -22.06 -17.55
C LEU A 154 -7.16 -21.34 -16.21
N PRO A 155 -6.72 -22.04 -15.15
CA PRO A 155 -6.37 -21.40 -13.90
C PRO A 155 -5.04 -20.66 -14.03
N ALA A 156 -5.09 -19.34 -14.16
CA ALA A 156 -3.93 -18.47 -13.96
C ALA A 156 -3.40 -18.60 -12.50
N PRO A 157 -2.10 -18.40 -12.26
CA PRO A 157 -1.54 -18.42 -10.91
C PRO A 157 -2.25 -17.40 -10.02
N LYS A 158 -2.64 -17.86 -8.81
CA LYS A 158 -3.44 -17.13 -7.83
C LYS A 158 -2.62 -16.00 -7.20
N ARG A 159 -2.96 -14.72 -7.45
CA ARG A 159 -2.25 -13.56 -6.88
C ARG A 159 -3.21 -12.57 -6.22
N PRO A 160 -2.95 -12.14 -4.96
CA PRO A 160 -3.76 -11.12 -4.30
C PRO A 160 -3.56 -9.75 -4.97
N SER A 161 -4.58 -8.88 -4.92
CA SER A 161 -4.53 -7.53 -5.49
C SER A 161 -4.80 -6.46 -4.46
N ILE A 162 -4.12 -5.32 -4.57
CA ILE A 162 -4.24 -4.16 -3.69
C ILE A 162 -4.09 -2.86 -4.50
N HIS A 163 -4.57 -1.76 -3.95
CA HIS A 163 -4.40 -0.43 -4.54
C HIS A 163 -2.90 -0.07 -4.71
N ARG A 164 -2.53 0.51 -5.86
CA ARG A 164 -1.13 0.89 -6.23
C ARG A 164 -0.35 1.68 -5.18
N ASN A 165 -1.06 2.50 -4.38
CA ASN A 165 -0.45 3.30 -3.33
C ASN A 165 0.28 2.43 -2.30
N TYR A 166 -0.22 1.22 -2.03
CA TYR A 166 0.45 0.29 -1.14
C TYR A 166 1.87 -0.03 -1.64
N ASN A 167 2.01 -0.50 -2.88
CA ASN A 167 3.31 -0.83 -3.45
C ASN A 167 4.25 0.38 -3.43
N ARG A 168 3.74 1.58 -3.75
CA ARG A 168 4.52 2.81 -3.63
C ARG A 168 5.05 3.04 -2.22
N TRP A 169 4.19 2.97 -1.20
CA TRP A 169 4.61 3.20 0.19
C TRP A 169 5.63 2.19 0.68
N VAL A 170 5.48 0.93 0.28
CA VAL A 170 6.42 -0.14 0.66
C VAL A 170 7.77 0.03 -0.06
N ASN A 171 7.76 0.44 -1.33
CA ASN A 171 8.98 0.75 -2.08
C ASN A 171 9.71 1.99 -1.54
N ASP A 172 8.96 3.03 -1.15
CA ASP A 172 9.52 4.21 -0.48
C ASP A 172 10.17 3.84 0.86
N LEU A 173 9.49 2.99 1.65
CA LEU A 173 10.01 2.48 2.91
C LEU A 173 11.30 1.69 2.72
N SER A 174 11.32 0.72 1.81
CA SER A 174 12.52 -0.07 1.49
C SER A 174 13.69 0.82 1.06
N SER A 175 13.45 1.75 0.12
CA SER A 175 14.47 2.69 -0.35
C SER A 175 15.05 3.51 0.81
N LYS A 176 14.20 3.95 1.74
CA LYS A 176 14.64 4.72 2.89
C LYS A 176 15.39 3.89 3.93
N ILE A 177 15.04 2.62 4.12
CA ILE A 177 15.79 1.69 4.96
C ILE A 177 17.21 1.53 4.40
N ALA A 178 17.34 1.28 3.10
CA ALA A 178 18.65 1.16 2.44
C ALA A 178 19.51 2.42 2.64
N LEU A 179 18.94 3.62 2.45
CA LEU A 179 19.64 4.88 2.71
C LEU A 179 20.02 5.06 4.19
N SER A 180 19.17 4.61 5.10
CA SER A 180 19.40 4.71 6.55
C SER A 180 20.47 3.74 7.05
N LEU A 181 20.78 2.69 6.29
CA LEU A 181 21.89 1.76 6.54
C LEU A 181 23.23 2.32 6.07
N MET A 182 23.23 3.11 4.99
CA MET A 182 24.42 3.80 4.50
C MET A 182 24.82 4.99 5.39
N THR A 183 23.87 5.53 6.16
CA THR A 183 24.09 6.66 7.06
C THR A 183 24.03 6.17 8.51
N PRO A 184 25.18 5.79 9.12
CA PRO A 184 25.20 5.44 10.53
C PRO A 184 24.72 6.63 11.37
N PRO A 185 24.14 6.38 12.56
CA PRO A 185 23.76 7.45 13.47
C PRO A 185 24.94 8.41 13.67
N ARG A 186 24.70 9.72 13.63
CA ARG A 186 25.74 10.72 13.92
C ARG A 186 26.42 10.48 15.28
N ALA A 187 25.73 9.83 16.22
CA ALA A 187 26.27 9.40 17.51
C ALA A 187 27.32 8.28 17.41
N VAL A 188 27.22 7.37 16.43
CA VAL A 188 28.25 6.35 16.16
C VAL A 188 29.49 7.00 15.55
N LEU A 189 29.34 8.03 14.72
CA LEU A 189 30.46 8.83 14.20
C LEU A 189 31.22 9.59 15.29
N LEU A 190 30.58 9.88 16.43
CA LEU A 190 31.20 10.56 17.57
C LEU A 190 31.89 9.60 18.54
N LYS A 191 31.61 8.29 18.46
CA LYS A 191 32.33 7.28 19.24
C LYS A 191 33.51 6.81 18.39
N PRO A 192 34.77 7.11 18.76
CA PRO A 192 35.93 6.67 17.97
C PRO A 192 35.86 5.16 17.79
N ALA A 193 36.20 4.68 16.58
CA ALA A 193 36.24 3.25 16.29
C ALA A 193 37.19 2.55 17.29
N PRO A 194 37.06 1.24 17.54
CA PRO A 194 37.94 0.54 18.47
C PRO A 194 39.44 0.72 18.16
N SER A 195 39.81 0.79 16.88
CA SER A 195 41.16 1.15 16.43
C SER A 195 41.56 2.57 16.82
N ASP A 196 40.64 3.52 16.66
CA ASP A 196 40.87 4.93 16.97
C ASP A 196 40.92 5.15 18.49
N GLN A 197 40.18 4.36 19.27
CA GLN A 197 40.27 4.35 20.73
C GLN A 197 41.65 3.89 21.18
N LEU A 198 42.20 2.85 20.56
CA LEU A 198 43.57 2.41 20.87
C LEU A 198 44.61 3.47 20.52
N ILE A 199 44.42 4.19 19.40
CA ILE A 199 45.29 5.31 19.01
C ILE A 199 45.19 6.47 20.01
N LEU A 200 43.98 6.85 20.41
CA LEU A 200 43.74 7.92 21.40
C LEU A 200 44.26 7.55 22.78
N ILE A 201 44.13 6.29 23.20
CA ILE A 201 44.72 5.80 24.45
C ILE A 201 46.25 5.86 24.35
N ALA A 202 46.85 5.45 23.24
CA ALA A 202 48.29 5.51 23.04
C ALA A 202 48.83 6.95 23.06
N GLU A 203 48.15 7.87 22.37
CA GLU A 203 48.51 9.30 22.33
C GLU A 203 48.38 9.96 23.72
N GLU A 204 47.32 9.64 24.46
CA GLU A 204 47.15 10.16 25.83
C GLU A 204 48.18 9.56 26.81
N LEU A 205 48.55 8.29 26.65
CA LEU A 205 49.64 7.68 27.42
C LEU A 205 50.99 8.35 27.13
N GLU A 206 51.26 8.68 25.87
CA GLU A 206 52.47 9.42 25.46
C GLU A 206 52.47 10.84 26.02
N ARG A 207 51.32 11.52 26.04
CA ARG A 207 51.14 12.83 26.67
C ARG A 207 51.39 12.77 28.18
N LEU A 208 50.87 11.77 28.87
CA LEU A 208 51.09 11.56 30.30
C LEU A 208 52.57 11.29 30.61
N ASP A 209 53.25 10.52 29.76
CA ASP A 209 54.68 10.26 29.93
C ASP A 209 55.51 11.53 29.70
N ALA A 210 55.14 12.36 28.71
CA ALA A 210 55.78 13.66 28.49
C ALA A 210 55.61 14.62 29.69
N LEU A 211 54.46 14.60 30.38
CA LEU A 211 54.23 15.39 31.60
C LEU A 211 55.07 14.88 32.78
N ARG A 212 55.24 13.56 32.89
CA ARG A 212 56.09 12.91 33.88
C ARG A 212 57.56 13.27 33.68
N VAL A 213 58.06 13.19 32.43
CA VAL A 213 59.43 13.55 32.06
C VAL A 213 59.73 15.02 32.35
N ARG A 214 58.74 15.91 32.21
CA ARG A 214 58.85 17.33 32.55
C ARG A 214 58.73 17.63 34.05
N GLY A 215 58.51 16.62 34.89
CA GLY A 215 58.34 16.78 36.34
C GLY A 215 57.00 17.41 36.76
N ILE A 216 56.04 17.50 35.84
CA ILE A 216 54.69 18.04 36.11
C ILE A 216 53.83 16.98 36.79
N LEU A 217 54.03 15.72 36.44
CA LEU A 217 53.32 14.56 36.98
C LEU A 217 54.29 13.68 37.76
N THR A 218 53.91 13.25 38.96
CA THR A 218 54.69 12.24 39.70
C THR A 218 54.48 10.84 39.11
N GLN A 219 55.37 9.90 39.43
CA GLN A 219 55.27 8.52 38.95
C GLN A 219 53.98 7.84 39.42
N GLU A 220 53.56 8.08 40.67
CA GLU A 220 52.34 7.51 41.25
C GLU A 220 51.07 8.06 40.58
N GLU A 221 51.05 9.35 40.25
CA GLU A 221 49.96 9.98 39.51
C GLU A 221 49.88 9.48 38.06
N PHE A 222 51.04 9.26 37.42
CA PHE A 222 51.12 8.65 36.09
C PHE A 222 50.51 7.24 36.08
N ASP A 223 50.90 6.39 37.03
CA ASP A 223 50.39 5.02 37.12
C ASP A 223 48.89 4.99 37.44
N GLY A 224 48.42 5.93 38.26
CA GLY A 224 46.99 6.14 38.54
C GLY A 224 46.18 6.59 37.31
N GLN A 225 46.73 7.47 36.47
CA GLN A 225 46.07 7.91 35.23
C GLN A 225 46.10 6.82 34.15
N LYS A 226 47.23 6.13 33.99
CA LYS A 226 47.42 5.01 33.06
C LYS A 226 46.46 3.86 33.37
N SER A 227 46.33 3.47 34.64
CA SER A 227 45.39 2.40 35.03
C SER A 227 43.93 2.78 34.75
N LYS A 228 43.53 4.04 34.98
CA LYS A 228 42.19 4.55 34.63
C LYS A 228 41.94 4.54 33.12
N LEU A 229 42.93 4.88 32.31
CA LEU A 229 42.82 4.85 30.84
C LEU A 229 42.69 3.44 30.28
N LEU A 230 43.41 2.46 30.87
CA LEU A 230 43.38 1.07 30.43
C LEU A 230 42.16 0.28 30.95
N ALA A 231 41.45 0.79 31.96
CA ALA A 231 40.26 0.17 32.53
C ALA A 231 38.94 0.59 31.87
N ARG A 232 39.00 1.45 30.85
CA ARG A 232 37.84 2.08 30.19
C ARG A 232 37.46 1.36 28.90
#